data_AF-A0A699J6T1-F1
#
_entry.id   AF-A0A699J6T1-F1
#
_cell.length_a   1.000
_cell.length_b   1.000
_cell.length_c   1.000
_cell.angle_alpha   90.00
_cell.angle_beta   90.00
_cell.angle_gamma   90.00
#
_symmetry.space_group_name_H-M   'P 1'
#
loop_
_entity.id
_entity.type
_entity.pdbx_description
1 polymer ?
#
loop_
_entity_poly.entity_id
_entity_poly.type
_entity_poly.pdbx_seq_one_letter_code
_entity_poly.pdbx_strand_id
1 'polypeptide(L)' 'LAKVKSWKLFESCKVHIITFTTTQMFLLVEKKYHLTHFTMEQMLNNAILEVKEESEMSLELLRLVRKQLNEGYVPE' A
#
# COMPACT_ATOMS: atom_id res chain seq x y z
N LEU A 1 8.76 15.01 2.67
CA LEU A 1 8.29 13.69 2.17
C LEU A 1 6.79 13.76 1.89
N ALA A 2 6.32 13.08 0.84
CA ALA A 2 4.90 13.12 0.44
C ALA A 2 4.04 12.32 1.43
N LYS A 3 3.03 12.98 2.03
CA LYS A 3 2.09 12.36 2.97
C LYS A 3 0.99 11.64 2.19
N VAL A 4 0.69 10.40 2.56
CA VAL A 4 -0.45 9.66 2.00
C VAL A 4 -1.74 10.28 2.57
N LYS A 5 -2.68 10.62 1.68
CA LYS A 5 -3.98 11.21 2.00
C LYS A 5 -5.09 10.16 1.99
N SER A 6 -5.09 9.28 1.00
CA SER A 6 -6.06 8.20 0.89
C SER A 6 -5.54 7.07 0.02
N TRP A 7 -6.19 5.92 0.13
CA TRP A 7 -5.92 4.75 -0.68
C TRP A 7 -7.22 4.07 -1.12
N LYS A 8 -7.23 3.48 -2.32
CA LYS A 8 -8.40 2.77 -2.85
C LYS A 8 -7.98 1.60 -3.72
N LEU A 9 -8.61 0.44 -3.53
CA LEU A 9 -8.49 -0.71 -4.44
C LEU A 9 -9.69 -0.72 -5.40
N PHE A 10 -9.39 -0.92 -6.68
CA PHE A 10 -10.38 -1.18 -7.72
C PHE A 10 -10.35 -2.67 -8.05
N GLU A 11 -11.19 -3.44 -7.37
CA GLU A 11 -11.24 -4.90 -7.46
C GLU A 11 -11.44 -5.41 -8.90
N SER A 12 -12.33 -4.77 -9.65
CA SER A 12 -12.64 -5.15 -11.03
C SER A 12 -11.42 -5.14 -11.95
N CYS A 13 -10.43 -4.30 -11.63
CA CYS A 13 -9.21 -4.12 -12.43
C CYS A 13 -7.93 -4.49 -11.65
N LYS A 14 -8.05 -4.91 -10.39
CA LYS A 14 -6.93 -5.18 -9.46
C LYS A 14 -5.87 -4.07 -9.44
N VAL A 15 -6.31 -2.82 -9.27
CA VAL A 15 -5.42 -1.64 -9.18
C VAL A 15 -5.59 -0.96 -7.83
N HIS A 16 -4.47 -0.72 -7.16
CA HIS A 16 -4.38 0.16 -6.00
C HIS A 16 -4.08 1.60 -6.44
N ILE A 17 -4.85 2.55 -5.94
CA ILE A 17 -4.59 3.98 -6.10
C ILE A 17 -4.17 4.53 -4.75
N ILE A 18 -2.96 5.07 -4.67
CA ILE A 18 -2.47 5.82 -3.52
C ILE A 18 -2.54 7.30 -3.89
N THR A 19 -3.30 8.08 -3.11
CA THR A 19 -3.33 9.53 -3.26
C THR A 19 -2.45 10.14 -2.19
N PHE A 20 -1.37 10.80 -2.61
CA PHE A 20 -0.57 11.68 -1.77
C PHE A 20 -1.14 13.10 -1.80
N THR A 21 -0.64 13.99 -0.95
CA THR A 21 -1.02 15.41 -0.95
C THR A 21 -0.81 16.07 -2.32
N THR A 22 0.22 15.66 -3.06
CA THR A 22 0.65 16.32 -4.31
C THR A 22 0.54 15.45 -5.56
N THR A 23 0.44 14.12 -5.41
CA THR A 23 0.48 13.16 -6.53
C THR A 23 -0.42 11.96 -6.28
N GLN A 24 -0.73 11.21 -7.34
CA GLN A 24 -1.38 9.90 -7.25
C GLN A 24 -0.48 8.83 -7.84
N MET A 25 -0.41 7.67 -7.21
CA MET A 25 0.26 6.47 -7.72
C MET A 25 -0.76 5.38 -7.97
N PHE A 26 -0.61 4.70 -9.10
CA PHE A 26 -1.42 3.55 -9.50
C PHE A 26 -0.52 2.32 -9.52
N LEU A 27 -0.88 1.30 -8.75
CA LEU A 27 -0.11 0.08 -8.58
C LEU A 27 -0.99 -1.12 -8.95
N LEU A 28 -0.55 -1.92 -9.91
CA LEU A 28 -1.19 -3.20 -10.21
C LEU A 28 -0.90 -4.21 -9.10
N VAL A 29 -1.94 -4.88 -8.59
CA VAL A 29 -1.80 -5.92 -7.55
C VAL A 29 -0.85 -7.03 -7.99
N GLU A 30 -0.88 -7.38 -9.28
CA GLU A 30 -0.09 -8.47 -9.85
C GLU A 30 1.41 -8.14 -9.99
N LYS A 31 1.79 -6.87 -9.87
CA LYS A 31 3.18 -6.41 -10.06
C LYS A 31 3.81 -6.00 -8.74
N LYS A 32 5.02 -6.49 -8.49
CA LYS A 32 5.85 -5.99 -7.39
C LYS A 32 6.46 -4.64 -7.80
N TYR A 33 6.18 -3.61 -7.01
CA TYR A 33 6.80 -2.29 -7.16
C TYR A 33 7.78 -2.04 -6.02
N HIS A 34 8.92 -1.44 -6.34
CA HIS A 34 9.90 -0.97 -5.37
C HIS A 34 9.36 0.30 -4.69
N LEU A 35 8.54 0.10 -3.66
CA LEU A 35 8.12 1.19 -2.79
C LEU A 35 9.24 1.48 -1.79
N THR A 36 9.46 2.76 -1.52
CA THR A 36 10.43 3.14 -0.48
C THR A 36 9.92 2.70 0.90
N HIS A 37 10.84 2.39 1.82
CA HIS A 37 10.48 2.02 3.20
C HIS A 37 9.55 3.06 3.85
N PHE A 38 9.83 4.34 3.61
CA PHE A 38 8.99 5.42 4.10
C PHE A 38 7.55 5.35 3.56
N THR A 39 7.38 5.13 2.26
CA THR A 39 6.04 4.99 1.66
C THR A 39 5.29 3.81 2.27
N MET A 40 5.97 2.69 2.48
CA MET A 40 5.38 1.49 3.09
C MET A 40 4.96 1.73 4.54
N GLU A 41 5.77 2.41 5.34
CA GLU A 41 5.44 2.77 6.71
C GLU A 41 4.25 3.73 6.80
N GLN A 42 4.19 4.74 5.92
CA GLN A 42 3.02 5.63 5.84
C GLN A 42 1.74 4.89 5.45
N MET A 43 1.83 3.96 4.50
CA MET A 43 0.71 3.10 4.12
C MET A 43 0.27 2.21 5.28
N LEU A 44 1.20 1.61 6.02
CA LEU A 44 0.88 0.77 7.18
C LEU A 44 0.19 1.57 8.29
N ASN A 45 0.67 2.76 8.59
CA ASN A 45 0.05 3.64 9.59
C ASN A 45 -1.38 4.02 9.18
N ASN A 46 -1.60 4.34 7.90
CA ASN A 46 -2.93 4.65 7.40
C ASN A 46 -3.84 3.41 7.34
N ALA A 47 -3.29 2.25 6.96
CA ALA A 47 -3.99 0.97 6.97
C ALA A 47 -4.42 0.60 8.39
N ILE A 48 -3.57 0.75 9.41
CA ILE A 48 -3.93 0.50 10.81
C ILE A 48 -5.09 1.41 11.27
N LEU A 49 -5.11 2.65 10.79
CA LEU A 49 -6.21 3.58 11.02
C LEU A 49 -7.52 3.10 10.36
N GLU A 50 -7.45 2.56 9.14
CA GLU A 50 -8.60 1.99 8.41
C GLU A 50 -8.99 0.57 8.89
N VAL A 51 -8.08 -0.23 9.44
CA VAL A 51 -8.32 -1.56 10.02
C VAL A 51 -9.25 -1.48 11.23
N LYS A 52 -9.31 -0.33 11.92
CA LYS A 52 -10.33 -0.10 12.94
C LYS A 52 -11.76 -0.28 12.39
N GLU A 53 -11.94 -0.17 11.07
CA GLU A 53 -13.20 -0.41 10.35
C GLU A 53 -13.32 -1.86 9.79
N GLU A 54 -12.39 -2.79 10.12
CA GLU A 54 -12.40 -4.22 9.76
C GLU A 54 -12.68 -4.54 8.26
N SER A 55 -12.14 -3.74 7.34
CA SER A 55 -12.29 -4.02 5.90
C SER A 55 -11.35 -5.14 5.44
N GLU A 56 -11.84 -6.10 4.66
CA GLU A 56 -11.03 -7.16 4.02
C GLU A 56 -9.84 -6.59 3.24
N MET A 57 -10.02 -5.43 2.59
CA MET A 57 -8.98 -4.70 1.87
C MET A 57 -7.81 -4.28 2.77
N SER A 58 -8.11 -3.93 4.03
CA SER A 58 -7.12 -3.47 5.00
C SER A 58 -6.24 -4.63 5.51
N LEU A 59 -6.80 -5.84 5.58
CA LEU A 59 -6.08 -7.07 5.91
C LEU A 59 -5.15 -7.52 4.79
N GLU A 60 -5.59 -7.46 3.52
CA GLU A 60 -4.74 -7.74 2.38
C GLU A 60 -3.56 -6.79 2.28
N LEU A 61 -3.79 -5.50 2.54
CA LEU A 61 -2.72 -4.50 2.55
C LEU A 61 -1.68 -4.79 3.64
N LEU A 62 -2.11 -5.14 4.85
CA LEU A 62 -1.23 -5.53 5.94
C LEU A 62 -0.37 -6.74 5.56
N ARG A 63 -0.94 -7.72 4.86
CA ARG A 63 -0.19 -8.89 4.35
C ARG A 63 0.86 -8.47 3.31
N LEU A 64 0.49 -7.61 2.35
CA LEU A 64 1.40 -7.15 1.30
C LEU A 64 2.57 -6.36 1.89
N VAL A 65 2.29 -5.37 2.74
CA VAL A 65 3.32 -4.51 3.35
C VAL A 65 4.23 -5.33 4.26
N ARG A 66 3.67 -6.22 5.09
CA ARG A 66 4.50 -7.13 5.92
C ARG A 66 5.37 -8.04 5.07
N LYS A 67 4.83 -8.59 3.98
CA LYS A 67 5.59 -9.43 3.05
C LYS A 67 6.77 -8.65 2.46
N GLN A 68 6.54 -7.43 1.98
CA GLN A 68 7.61 -6.59 1.41
C GLN A 68 8.65 -6.13 2.44
N LEU A 69 8.24 -5.85 3.69
CA LEU A 69 9.16 -5.47 4.76
C LEU A 69 10.00 -6.66 5.25
N ASN A 70 9.39 -7.84 5.42
CA ASN A 70 10.05 -9.03 5.94
C ASN A 70 10.92 -9.74 4.89
N GLU A 71 10.53 -9.70 3.62
CA GLU A 71 11.27 -10.39 2.54
C GLU A 71 12.50 -9.62 2.05
N GLY A 72 12.76 -8.39 2.53
CA GLY A 72 13.96 -7.59 2.26
C GLY A 72 14.48 -7.73 0.83
N TYR A 73 14.07 -6.84 -0.08
CA TYR A 73 14.39 -6.91 -1.52
C TYR A 73 15.80 -7.43 -1.83
N VAL A 74 15.86 -8.63 -2.42
CA VAL A 74 17.04 -9.16 -3.10
C VAL A 74 16.79 -8.95 -4.61
N PRO A 75 17.51 -8.02 -5.26
CA PRO A 75 17.52 -7.96 -6.72
C PRO A 75 18.10 -9.27 -7.27
N GLU A 76 17.40 -9.88 -8.24
CA GLU A 76 18.02 -10.83 -9.18
C GLU A 76 18.90 -10.09 -10.20
#